data_AF-A0A7C5JM61-F1
#
_entry.id   AF-A0A7C5JM61-F1
#
_cell.length_a   1.000
_cell.length_b   1.000
_cell.length_c   1.000
_cell.angle_alpha   90.00
_cell.angle_beta   90.00
_cell.angle_gamma   90.00
#
_symmetry.space_group_name_H-M   'P 1'
#
loop_
_entity.id
_entity.type
_entity.pdbx_description
1 polymer ?
#
loop_
_entity_poly.entity_id
_entity_poly.type
_entity_poly.pdbx_seq_one_letter_code
_entity_poly.pdbx_strand_id
1 'polypeptide(L)'
;MKRLVLVFLLFVCSFEISIAQMQYKTGQLYISPVISLGLPAIINQNNYGFGEMAYDLKTGGQAGVLFGYDNYLKTSFRYGVLYSEIGQRYSDILLDIPHEKNITLEYIQVPVVYKYVFGNTKGFDFEKIYKYIFGGFQVGYLLSADIQWIRDGKEVDMYDFISYGPY
;
A
#
# COMPACT_ATOMS: atom_id res chain seq x y z
N MET A 1 31.85 -1.39 -9.47
CA MET A 1 30.45 -0.95 -9.61
C MET A 1 29.56 -1.84 -8.75
N LYS A 2 29.16 -1.37 -7.56
CA LYS A 2 28.27 -2.13 -6.67
C LYS A 2 26.83 -1.81 -7.06
N ARG A 3 26.05 -2.83 -7.42
CA ARG A 3 24.62 -2.69 -7.73
C ARG A 3 23.90 -2.37 -6.42
N LEU A 4 23.35 -1.16 -6.31
CA LEU A 4 22.51 -0.76 -5.19
C LEU A 4 21.16 -1.45 -5.37
N VAL A 5 20.89 -2.46 -4.53
CA VAL A 5 19.57 -3.08 -4.45
C VAL A 5 18.73 -2.17 -3.55
N LEU A 6 17.75 -1.51 -4.15
CA LEU A 6 16.80 -0.64 -3.45
C LEU A 6 15.71 -1.53 -2.82
N VAL A 7 15.60 -1.53 -1.49
CA VAL A 7 14.57 -2.29 -0.75
C VAL A 7 13.60 -1.29 -0.14
N PHE A 8 12.35 -1.28 -0.61
CA PHE A 8 11.28 -0.47 -0.04
C PHE A 8 10.53 -1.26 1.03
N LEU A 9 10.33 -0.66 2.20
CA LEU A 9 9.54 -1.21 3.31
C LEU A 9 8.21 -0.46 3.35
N LEU A 10 7.13 -1.12 2.90
CA LEU A 10 5.78 -0.56 2.80
C LEU A 10 4.95 -1.06 4.00
N PHE A 11 4.41 -0.15 4.82
CA PHE A 11 3.48 -0.49 5.91
C PHE A 11 2.06 -0.17 5.45
N VAL A 12 1.28 -1.19 5.10
CA VAL A 12 -0.15 -1.03 4.74
C VAL A 12 -1.00 -1.63 5.85
N CYS A 13 -1.83 -0.80 6.48
CA CYS A 13 -2.90 -1.27 7.36
C CYS A 13 -4.14 -1.58 6.51
N SER A 14 -4.52 -2.84 6.39
CA SER A 14 -5.71 -3.27 5.64
C SER A 14 -6.82 -3.75 6.58
N PHE A 15 -8.04 -3.24 6.39
CA PHE A 15 -9.26 -3.80 6.99
C PHE A 15 -9.93 -4.72 5.96
N GLU A 16 -10.20 -5.97 6.33
CA GLU A 16 -10.81 -6.95 5.43
C GLU A 16 -12.18 -7.36 5.97
N ILE A 17 -13.22 -7.30 5.12
CA ILE A 17 -14.57 -7.80 5.45
C ILE A 17 -14.80 -9.07 4.63
N SER A 18 -14.63 -10.23 5.26
CA SER A 18 -14.93 -11.52 4.63
C SER A 18 -16.43 -11.81 4.72
N ILE A 19 -17.11 -11.88 3.57
CA ILE A 19 -18.50 -12.36 3.49
C ILE A 19 -18.46 -13.83 3.06
N ALA A 20 -18.33 -14.74 4.02
CA ALA A 20 -18.49 -16.17 3.79
C ALA A 20 -19.77 -16.66 4.46
N GLN A 21 -20.73 -17.19 3.69
CA GLN A 21 -21.84 -17.98 4.24
C GLN A 21 -21.25 -19.27 4.84
N MET A 22 -21.05 -19.29 6.16
CA MET A 22 -20.34 -20.34 6.89
C MET A 22 -21.12 -21.67 6.88
N GLN A 23 -20.76 -22.60 5.99
CA GLN A 23 -21.03 -24.03 6.17
C GLN A 23 -19.75 -24.75 6.56
N TYR A 24 -19.38 -24.72 7.85
CA TYR A 24 -18.16 -25.31 8.44
C TYR A 24 -17.83 -26.72 7.92
N LYS A 25 -16.98 -26.78 6.91
CA LYS A 25 -16.39 -27.99 6.33
C LYS A 25 -14.89 -27.79 6.29
N THR A 26 -14.17 -28.88 6.48
CA THR A 26 -12.71 -28.91 6.36
C THR A 26 -12.33 -28.66 4.90
N GLY A 27 -11.44 -27.69 4.64
CA GLY A 27 -10.98 -27.38 3.28
C GLY A 27 -11.99 -26.58 2.48
N GLN A 28 -12.28 -25.36 2.91
CA GLN A 28 -13.23 -24.47 2.24
C GLN A 28 -12.52 -23.51 1.29
N LEU A 29 -13.09 -23.36 0.10
CA LEU A 29 -12.77 -22.24 -0.79
C LEU A 29 -13.69 -21.06 -0.47
N TYR A 30 -13.15 -19.86 -0.51
CA TYR A 30 -13.92 -18.63 -0.34
C TYR A 30 -13.41 -17.53 -1.27
N ILE A 31 -14.28 -16.55 -1.48
CA ILE A 31 -13.98 -15.32 -2.19
C ILE A 31 -14.16 -14.20 -1.18
N SER A 32 -13.19 -13.27 -1.14
CA SER A 32 -13.20 -12.14 -0.23
C SER A 32 -13.02 -10.86 -1.03
N PRO A 33 -13.99 -9.95 -1.05
CA PRO A 33 -13.72 -8.57 -1.44
C PRO A 33 -12.75 -7.96 -0.43
N VAL A 34 -11.86 -7.08 -0.90
CA VAL A 34 -10.90 -6.36 -0.07
C VAL A 34 -10.97 -4.88 -0.43
N ILE A 35 -11.03 -4.03 0.58
CA ILE A 35 -10.89 -2.59 0.48
C ILE A 35 -10.00 -2.15 1.63
N SER A 36 -8.89 -1.45 1.36
CA SER A 36 -8.08 -0.85 2.41
C SER A 36 -7.79 0.61 2.13
N LEU A 37 -7.57 1.35 3.21
CA LEU A 37 -7.03 2.70 3.18
C LEU A 37 -5.71 2.66 3.94
N GLY A 38 -4.67 3.21 3.35
CA GLY A 38 -3.32 3.21 3.90
C GLY A 38 -2.72 4.60 3.93
N LEU A 39 -1.73 4.77 4.79
CA LEU A 39 -0.82 5.92 4.76
C LEU A 39 0.52 5.44 4.20
N PRO A 40 0.68 5.37 2.87
CA PRO A 40 1.98 5.07 2.27
C PRO A 40 3.01 6.10 2.71
N ALA A 41 4.09 5.64 3.32
CA ALA A 41 5.25 6.45 3.65
C ALA A 41 6.45 5.90 2.88
N ILE A 42 7.00 6.66 1.94
CA ILE A 42 8.28 6.34 1.31
C ILE A 42 9.35 7.05 2.13
N ILE A 43 10.29 6.27 2.68
CA ILE A 43 11.42 6.75 3.48
C ILE A 43 12.64 6.86 2.56
N ASN A 44 13.42 7.94 2.66
CA ASN A 44 14.67 8.18 1.92
C ASN A 44 14.51 8.27 0.39
N GLN A 45 13.54 9.05 -0.10
CA GLN A 45 13.44 9.29 -1.54
C GLN A 45 14.50 10.30 -2.01
N ASN A 46 15.20 9.99 -3.11
CA ASN A 46 16.15 10.92 -3.73
C ASN A 46 15.38 12.14 -4.27
N ASN A 47 15.67 13.31 -3.73
CA ASN A 47 15.00 14.56 -4.08
C ASN A 47 15.63 15.29 -5.28
N TYR A 48 16.32 14.56 -6.17
CA TYR A 48 16.90 15.05 -7.42
C TYR A 48 17.77 16.32 -7.27
N GLY A 49 18.52 16.42 -6.17
CA GLY A 49 19.45 17.52 -5.91
C GLY A 49 18.96 18.57 -4.90
N PHE A 50 17.72 18.50 -4.43
CA PHE A 50 17.22 19.33 -3.33
C PHE A 50 17.57 18.74 -1.95
N GLY A 51 17.58 19.60 -0.93
CA GLY A 51 17.52 19.16 0.48
C GLY A 51 16.28 18.30 0.75
N GLU A 52 16.24 17.62 1.90
CA GLU A 52 15.08 16.82 2.29
C GLU A 52 13.85 17.73 2.42
N MET A 53 12.89 17.62 1.48
CA MET A 53 11.58 18.26 1.59
C MET A 53 10.75 17.53 2.64
N ALA A 54 9.94 18.26 3.40
CA ALA A 54 9.11 17.66 4.43
C ALA A 54 8.07 16.71 3.82
N TYR A 55 7.81 15.61 4.53
CA TYR A 55 6.86 14.59 4.13
C TYR A 55 5.46 14.98 4.58
N ASP A 56 4.54 15.08 3.62
CA ASP A 56 3.12 15.21 3.91
C ASP A 56 2.44 13.85 3.76
N LEU A 57 1.56 13.54 4.72
CA LEU A 57 0.75 12.33 4.67
C LEU A 57 -0.19 12.41 3.45
N LYS A 58 -0.01 11.46 2.54
CA LYS A 58 -0.97 11.19 1.47
C LYS A 58 -1.67 9.87 1.77
N THR A 59 -3.00 9.89 1.80
CA THR A 59 -3.79 8.67 1.90
C THR A 59 -3.76 7.94 0.56
N GLY A 60 -3.52 6.64 0.61
CA GLY A 60 -3.68 5.72 -0.52
C GLY A 60 -4.78 4.72 -0.25
N GLY A 61 -5.23 4.04 -1.29
CA GLY A 61 -6.28 3.04 -1.22
C GLY A 61 -5.91 1.78 -1.98
N GLN A 62 -6.54 0.67 -1.61
CA GLN A 62 -6.51 -0.54 -2.43
C GLN A 62 -7.89 -1.19 -2.42
N ALA A 63 -8.27 -1.78 -3.54
CA ALA A 63 -9.52 -2.52 -3.68
C ALA A 63 -9.33 -3.71 -4.60
N GLY A 64 -10.02 -4.80 -4.33
CA GLY A 64 -10.00 -5.96 -5.22
C GLY A 64 -10.63 -7.19 -4.64
N VAL A 65 -10.23 -8.34 -5.16
CA VAL A 65 -10.82 -9.63 -4.82
C VAL A 65 -9.70 -10.63 -4.54
N LEU A 66 -9.84 -11.33 -3.42
CA LEU A 66 -9.00 -12.45 -3.03
C LEU A 66 -9.80 -13.76 -3.09
N PHE A 67 -9.13 -14.80 -3.53
CA PHE A 67 -9.55 -16.19 -3.48
C PHE A 67 -8.74 -16.87 -2.38
N GLY A 68 -9.42 -17.63 -1.53
CA GLY A 68 -8.78 -18.25 -0.40
C GLY A 68 -9.18 -19.70 -0.20
N TYR A 69 -8.30 -20.42 0.49
CA TYR A 69 -8.52 -21.77 0.97
C TYR A 69 -8.25 -21.81 2.48
N ASP A 70 -9.27 -22.22 3.24
CA ASP A 70 -9.20 -22.37 4.70
C ASP A 70 -9.08 -23.86 5.07
N ASN A 71 -8.02 -24.19 5.80
CA ASN A 71 -7.76 -25.53 6.32
C ASN A 71 -7.97 -25.57 7.83
N TYR A 72 -9.05 -26.25 8.27
CA TYR A 72 -9.43 -26.45 9.67
C TYR A 72 -9.49 -25.16 10.52
N LEU A 73 -9.85 -24.02 9.91
CA LEU A 73 -9.90 -22.70 10.55
C LEU A 73 -8.57 -22.24 11.19
N LYS A 74 -7.49 -23.01 11.00
CA LYS A 74 -6.20 -22.79 11.65
C LYS A 74 -5.22 -22.14 10.71
N THR A 75 -5.25 -22.53 9.45
CA THR A 75 -4.37 -22.00 8.42
C THR A 75 -5.18 -21.58 7.23
N SER A 76 -4.89 -20.43 6.65
CA SER A 76 -5.47 -20.05 5.38
C SER A 76 -4.43 -19.54 4.40
N PHE A 77 -4.70 -19.83 3.14
CA PHE A 77 -3.95 -19.33 2.01
C PHE A 77 -4.86 -18.45 1.17
N ARG A 78 -4.37 -17.29 0.74
CA ARG A 78 -5.11 -16.32 -0.07
C ARG A 78 -4.25 -15.80 -1.19
N TYR A 79 -4.84 -15.65 -2.36
CA TYR A 79 -4.23 -14.99 -3.51
C TYR A 79 -5.29 -14.19 -4.26
N GLY A 80 -4.92 -13.24 -5.09
CA GLY A 80 -5.93 -12.52 -5.86
C GLY A 80 -5.37 -11.37 -6.66
N VAL A 81 -6.23 -10.41 -6.97
CA VAL A 81 -5.89 -9.23 -7.73
C VAL A 81 -6.44 -8.02 -6.99
N LEU A 82 -5.56 -7.05 -6.73
CA LEU A 82 -5.87 -5.77 -6.11
C LEU A 82 -5.46 -4.65 -7.05
N TYR A 83 -6.33 -3.66 -7.22
CA TYR A 83 -5.96 -2.34 -7.69
C TYR A 83 -5.51 -1.51 -6.50
N SER A 84 -4.41 -0.79 -6.63
CA SER A 84 -3.87 0.03 -5.55
C SER A 84 -3.41 1.38 -6.07
N GLU A 85 -3.84 2.43 -5.40
CA GLU A 85 -3.34 3.79 -5.57
C GLU A 85 -2.52 4.15 -4.33
N ILE A 86 -1.22 4.31 -4.53
CA ILE A 86 -0.28 4.72 -3.48
C ILE A 86 0.46 5.96 -3.95
N GLY A 87 0.99 6.74 -3.02
CA GLY A 87 1.69 7.95 -3.40
C GLY A 87 2.29 8.63 -2.21
N GLN A 88 2.84 9.81 -2.46
CA GLN A 88 3.36 10.66 -1.41
C GLN A 88 3.25 12.11 -1.82
N ARG A 89 3.04 12.98 -0.83
CA ARG A 89 3.11 14.42 -0.99
C ARG A 89 4.33 14.93 -0.25
N TYR A 90 4.93 15.94 -0.84
CA TYR A 90 6.03 16.68 -0.25
C TYR A 90 5.71 18.16 -0.34
N SER A 91 6.03 18.90 0.71
CA SER A 91 5.95 20.35 0.70
C SER A 91 7.14 20.94 1.47
N ASP A 92 7.64 22.07 0.98
CA ASP A 92 8.67 22.84 1.66
C ASP A 92 8.66 24.30 1.20
N ILE A 93 9.31 25.19 1.95
CA ILE A 93 9.49 26.60 1.60
C ILE A 93 10.96 26.83 1.27
N LEU A 94 11.25 27.11 0.00
CA LEU A 94 12.60 27.38 -0.50
C LEU A 94 12.66 28.83 -0.97
N LEU A 95 13.55 29.62 -0.36
CA LEU A 95 13.71 31.07 -0.68
C LEU A 95 12.37 31.84 -0.62
N ASP A 96 11.59 31.59 0.44
CA ASP A 96 10.24 32.17 0.65
C ASP A 96 9.19 31.78 -0.41
N ILE A 97 9.51 30.84 -1.31
CA ILE A 97 8.58 30.32 -2.31
C ILE A 97 8.13 28.92 -1.89
N PRO A 98 6.80 28.68 -1.76
CA PRO A 98 6.30 27.35 -1.45
C PRO A 98 6.48 26.43 -2.66
N HIS A 99 7.06 25.25 -2.40
CA HIS A 99 7.26 24.19 -3.36
C HIS A 99 6.52 22.95 -2.87
N GLU A 100 5.74 22.33 -3.75
CA GLU A 100 5.08 21.06 -3.47
C GLU A 100 5.31 20.07 -4.60
N LYS A 101 5.38 18.80 -4.23
CA LYS A 101 5.50 17.69 -5.16
C LYS A 101 4.51 16.60 -4.77
N ASN A 102 3.63 16.25 -5.68
CA ASN A 102 2.67 15.17 -5.50
C ASN A 102 3.06 14.01 -6.41
N ILE A 103 3.23 12.83 -5.81
CA ILE A 103 3.48 11.59 -6.52
C ILE A 103 2.25 10.70 -6.35
N THR A 104 1.70 10.21 -7.46
CA THR A 104 0.63 9.21 -7.50
C THR A 104 1.11 8.03 -8.32
N LEU A 105 0.98 6.83 -7.77
CA LEU A 105 1.39 5.59 -8.40
C LEU A 105 0.22 4.61 -8.35
N GLU A 106 -0.13 4.06 -9.51
CA GLU A 106 -1.21 3.11 -9.65
C GLU A 106 -0.63 1.72 -9.96
N TYR A 107 -1.10 0.69 -9.25
CA TYR A 107 -0.62 -0.68 -9.38
C TYR A 107 -1.75 -1.67 -9.54
N ILE A 108 -1.50 -2.71 -10.34
CA ILE A 108 -2.17 -4.01 -10.19
C ILE A 108 -1.27 -4.89 -9.35
N GLN A 109 -1.77 -5.38 -8.23
CA GLN A 109 -1.04 -6.21 -7.29
C GLN A 109 -1.64 -7.60 -7.21
N VAL A 110 -0.75 -8.60 -7.16
CA VAL A 110 -1.09 -10.00 -6.94
C VAL A 110 -0.49 -10.40 -5.59
N PRO A 111 -1.25 -10.25 -4.49
CA PRO A 111 -0.80 -10.67 -3.18
C PRO A 111 -0.91 -12.20 -3.06
N VAL A 112 0.03 -12.78 -2.32
CA VAL A 112 0.00 -14.17 -1.86
C VAL A 112 0.21 -14.15 -0.35
N VAL A 113 -0.84 -14.45 0.40
CA VAL A 113 -0.91 -14.27 1.85
C VAL A 113 -1.22 -15.59 2.53
N TYR A 114 -0.47 -15.87 3.59
CA TYR A 114 -0.72 -16.97 4.50
C TYR A 114 -1.15 -16.41 5.87
N LYS A 115 -2.14 -17.04 6.49
CA LYS A 115 -2.61 -16.72 7.84
C LYS A 115 -2.53 -17.97 8.71
N TYR A 116 -2.07 -17.79 9.94
CA TYR A 116 -2.03 -18.81 10.98
C TYR A 116 -2.75 -18.31 12.22
N VAL A 117 -3.70 -19.09 12.72
CA VAL A 117 -4.47 -18.82 13.93
C VAL A 117 -3.86 -19.59 15.11
N PHE A 118 -3.56 -18.88 16.19
CA PHE A 118 -3.02 -19.49 17.41
C PHE A 118 -4.12 -20.14 18.26
N GLY A 119 -3.74 -21.18 19.00
CA GLY A 119 -4.62 -21.89 19.92
C GLY A 119 -5.36 -23.07 19.29
N ASN A 120 -6.28 -23.64 20.06
CA ASN A 120 -7.15 -24.73 19.61
C ASN A 120 -8.42 -24.13 19.00
N THR A 121 -8.59 -24.31 17.70
CA THR A 121 -9.84 -24.03 16.98
C THR A 121 -10.83 -25.17 17.29
N LYS A 122 -11.52 -25.09 18.43
CA LYS A 122 -12.53 -26.07 18.85
C LYS A 122 -13.93 -25.44 18.81
N GLY A 123 -14.69 -25.79 17.78
CA GLY A 123 -16.13 -25.52 17.73
C GLY A 123 -16.50 -24.06 17.40
N PHE A 124 -17.80 -23.77 17.40
CA PHE A 124 -18.39 -22.53 16.88
C PHE A 124 -17.83 -21.26 17.53
N ASP A 125 -17.26 -20.40 16.68
CA ASP A 125 -16.26 -19.38 17.01
C ASP A 125 -16.78 -17.93 17.01
N PHE A 126 -18.04 -17.74 17.43
CA PHE A 126 -18.61 -16.39 17.53
C PHE A 126 -18.24 -15.67 18.84
N GLU A 127 -17.63 -16.36 19.81
CA GLU A 127 -17.36 -15.82 21.16
C GLU A 127 -15.87 -15.58 21.48
N LYS A 128 -14.93 -16.00 20.62
CA LYS A 128 -13.49 -15.92 20.91
C LYS A 128 -12.76 -15.03 19.93
N ILE A 129 -12.06 -14.02 20.47
CA ILE A 129 -11.04 -13.27 19.72
C ILE A 129 -9.85 -14.20 19.50
N TYR A 130 -9.75 -14.75 18.29
CA TYR A 130 -8.61 -15.54 17.89
C TYR A 130 -7.42 -14.64 17.58
N LYS A 131 -6.30 -14.91 18.26
CA LYS A 131 -5.02 -14.31 17.88
C LYS A 131 -4.55 -15.00 16.60
N TYR A 132 -4.17 -14.23 15.60
CA TYR A 132 -3.60 -14.76 14.36
C TYR A 132 -2.41 -13.92 13.93
N ILE A 133 -1.49 -14.55 13.21
CA ILE A 133 -0.52 -13.85 12.36
C ILE A 133 -0.90 -14.07 10.92
N PHE A 134 -0.62 -13.08 10.09
CA PHE A 134 -0.67 -13.22 8.65
C PHE A 134 0.55 -12.54 8.06
N GLY A 135 1.01 -13.07 6.94
CA GLY A 135 2.17 -12.59 6.23
C GLY A 135 2.19 -13.14 4.83
N GLY A 136 2.88 -12.46 3.94
CA GLY A 136 2.86 -12.80 2.53
C GLY A 136 3.83 -11.96 1.74
N PHE A 137 3.88 -12.25 0.46
CA PHE A 137 4.54 -11.39 -0.52
C PHE A 137 3.48 -10.86 -1.47
N GLN A 138 3.77 -9.71 -2.07
CA GLN A 138 2.94 -9.14 -3.12
C GLN A 138 3.83 -8.73 -4.28
N VAL A 139 3.37 -9.04 -5.49
CA VAL A 139 4.01 -8.56 -6.72
C VAL A 139 3.09 -7.50 -7.31
N GLY A 140 3.63 -6.31 -7.54
CA GLY A 140 2.91 -5.19 -8.14
C GLY A 140 3.43 -4.88 -9.54
N TYR A 141 2.51 -4.71 -10.49
CA TYR A 141 2.79 -4.13 -11.79
C TYR A 141 2.35 -2.67 -11.79
N LEU A 142 3.28 -1.76 -12.07
CA LEU A 142 3.02 -0.32 -12.15
C LEU A 142 2.24 -0.01 -13.43
N LEU A 143 1.05 0.58 -13.28
CA LEU A 143 0.21 1.03 -14.37
C LEU A 143 0.50 2.48 -14.76
N SER A 144 0.46 3.37 -13.76
CA SER A 144 0.70 4.80 -13.94
C SER A 144 1.64 5.32 -12.86
N ALA A 145 2.44 6.33 -13.22
CA ALA A 145 3.25 7.10 -12.32
C ALA A 145 3.14 8.58 -12.68
N ASP A 146 2.28 9.28 -11.96
CA ASP A 146 2.01 10.70 -12.15
C ASP A 146 2.75 11.52 -11.10
N ILE A 147 3.45 12.55 -11.58
CA ILE A 147 4.20 13.47 -10.72
C ILE A 147 3.75 14.88 -11.08
N GLN A 148 3.19 15.58 -10.10
CA GLN A 148 2.85 16.99 -10.21
C GLN A 148 3.87 17.81 -9.43
N TRP A 149 4.33 18.88 -10.06
CA TRP A 149 5.26 19.84 -9.48
C TRP A 149 4.54 21.17 -9.33
N ILE A 150 4.51 21.71 -8.12
CA ILE A 150 3.78 22.94 -7.81
C ILE A 150 4.76 23.93 -7.22
N ARG A 151 4.83 25.13 -7.77
CA ARG A 151 5.63 26.24 -7.27
C ARG A 151 4.75 27.46 -7.16
N ASP A 152 4.72 28.10 -5.99
CA ASP A 152 3.88 29.28 -5.73
C ASP A 152 2.39 29.04 -6.08
N GLY A 153 1.89 27.84 -5.75
CA GLY A 153 0.51 27.43 -6.03
C GLY A 153 0.19 27.17 -7.51
N LYS A 154 1.16 27.23 -8.42
CA LYS A 154 1.00 26.94 -9.85
C LYS A 154 1.68 25.62 -10.22
N GLU A 155 0.99 24.82 -11.02
CA GLU A 155 1.61 23.65 -11.63
C GLU A 155 2.67 24.11 -12.63
N VAL A 156 3.87 23.53 -12.50
CA VAL A 156 5.04 23.82 -13.31
C VAL A 156 5.61 22.51 -13.84
N ASP A 157 6.46 22.57 -14.85
CA ASP A 157 7.22 21.39 -15.25
C ASP A 157 8.40 21.13 -14.28
N MET A 158 9.07 19.99 -14.45
CA MET A 158 10.23 19.66 -13.63
C MET A 158 11.35 20.70 -13.76
N TYR A 159 11.59 21.26 -14.94
CA TYR A 159 12.69 22.20 -15.18
C TYR A 159 12.44 23.52 -14.47
N ASP A 160 11.23 24.04 -14.57
CA ASP A 160 10.78 25.23 -13.86
C ASP A 160 10.79 25.00 -12.35
N PHE A 161 10.39 23.83 -11.89
CA PHE A 161 10.44 23.46 -10.46
C PHE A 161 11.88 23.47 -9.91
N ILE A 162 12.85 22.98 -10.69
CA ILE A 162 14.26 22.93 -10.25
C ILE A 162 15.05 24.22 -10.53
N SER A 163 14.55 25.08 -11.41
CA SER A 163 15.23 26.32 -11.78
C SER A 163 15.13 27.37 -10.67
N TYR A 164 16.28 27.81 -10.17
CA TYR A 164 16.39 28.95 -9.26
C TYR A 164 16.47 30.23 -10.09
N GLY A 165 15.36 30.95 -10.26
CA GLY A 165 15.38 32.28 -10.86
C GLY A 165 14.00 32.82 -11.23
N PRO A 166 13.78 34.15 -11.11
CA PRO A 166 12.52 34.77 -11.46
C PRO A 166 12.33 34.76 -12.99
N TYR A 167 11.08 34.64 -13.43
CA TYR A 167 10.68 35.16 -14.73
C TYR A 167 10.91 36.68 -14.78
#